data_AF-A0A0D8XC18-F1
#
_entry.id   AF-A0A0D8XC18-F1
#
_cell.length_a   1.000
_cell.length_b   1.000
_cell.length_c   1.000
_cell.angle_alpha   90.00
_cell.angle_beta   90.00
_cell.angle_gamma   90.00
#
_symmetry.space_group_name_H-M   'P 1'
#
loop_
_entity.id
_entity.type
_entity.pdbx_description
1 polymer ?
#
loop_
_entity_poly.entity_id
_entity_poly.type
_entity_poly.pdbx_seq_one_letter_code
_entity_poly.pdbx_strand_id
1 'polypeptide(L)'
;MLFTGAFASVIYGSCKMINFFTAAFMVTMMAYKDEVFESTYPYLGNENSNVIAVGFFDYCCGYCKAIKDDVKQLINDGKVKYIFRDTPVLGNDSLKAARSALAVYFIDKGRYFDFYYAVLDYKGELSNENILGIVKA
;
A
#
# COMPACT_ATOMS: atom_id res chain seq x y z
N MET A 1 26.77 40.37 -31.39
CA MET A 1 27.68 39.29 -30.91
C MET A 1 28.08 39.67 -29.49
N LEU A 2 27.90 38.92 -28.42
CA LEU A 2 27.58 37.52 -28.14
C LEU A 2 27.25 37.54 -26.64
N PHE A 3 26.06 37.15 -26.16
CA PHE A 3 25.87 36.64 -24.78
C PHE A 3 24.45 36.02 -24.65
N THR A 4 24.19 34.97 -25.43
CA THR A 4 23.02 34.10 -25.27
C THR A 4 23.49 32.64 -25.35
N GLY A 5 24.07 32.09 -24.27
CA GLY A 5 24.60 30.73 -24.36
C GLY A 5 25.08 30.01 -23.10
N ALA A 6 24.99 30.58 -21.90
CA ALA A 6 25.55 29.93 -20.71
C ALA A 6 24.54 29.47 -19.63
N PHE A 7 23.28 29.90 -19.68
CA PHE A 7 22.28 29.53 -18.66
C PHE A 7 21.35 28.37 -19.04
N ALA A 8 21.33 27.92 -20.30
CA ALA A 8 20.46 26.81 -20.73
C ALA A 8 20.99 25.42 -20.32
N SER A 9 22.30 25.24 -20.13
CA SER A 9 22.88 23.90 -19.96
C SER A 9 22.75 23.32 -18.55
N VAL A 10 22.48 24.15 -17.54
CA VAL A 10 22.36 23.68 -16.14
C VAL A 10 20.95 23.16 -15.82
N ILE A 11 19.91 23.67 -16.50
CA ILE A 11 18.51 23.26 -16.25
C ILE A 11 18.17 21.96 -17.00
N TYR A 12 18.75 21.72 -18.18
CA TYR A 12 18.49 20.50 -18.98
C TYR A 12 19.24 19.24 -18.49
N GLY A 13 20.31 19.39 -17.70
CA GLY A 13 21.05 18.25 -17.13
C GLY A 13 20.29 17.54 -16.01
N SER A 14 19.66 18.30 -15.11
CA SER A 14 18.87 17.77 -13.99
C SER A 14 17.48 17.28 -14.41
N CYS A 15 16.93 17.85 -15.49
CA CYS A 15 15.61 17.48 -16.01
C CYS A 15 15.61 16.08 -16.68
N LYS A 16 16.71 15.65 -17.31
CA LYS A 16 16.79 14.32 -17.95
C LYS A 16 16.74 13.18 -16.94
N MET A 17 17.30 13.36 -15.75
CA MET A 17 17.31 12.32 -14.70
C MET A 17 15.93 12.21 -14.03
N ILE A 18 15.29 13.35 -13.75
CA ILE A 18 13.90 13.38 -13.26
C ILE A 18 12.93 12.76 -14.28
N ASN A 19 13.12 13.00 -15.58
CA ASN A 19 12.32 12.39 -16.65
C ASN A 19 12.59 10.90 -16.85
N PHE A 20 13.78 10.40 -16.49
CA PHE A 20 14.11 8.99 -16.64
C PHE A 20 13.49 8.14 -15.51
N PHE A 21 13.50 8.63 -14.27
CA PHE A 21 12.83 7.96 -13.15
C PHE A 21 11.30 7.94 -13.30
N THR A 22 10.69 9.01 -13.81
CA THR A 22 9.24 9.02 -14.11
C THR A 22 8.89 8.11 -15.29
N ALA A 23 9.71 8.10 -16.36
CA ALA A 23 9.49 7.20 -17.49
C ALA A 23 9.61 5.72 -17.09
N ALA A 24 10.63 5.35 -16.32
CA ALA A 24 10.81 3.97 -15.86
C ALA A 24 9.64 3.51 -14.97
N PHE A 25 9.25 4.32 -13.99
CA PHE A 25 8.08 4.01 -13.15
C PHE A 25 6.81 3.88 -13.97
N MET A 26 6.56 4.80 -14.91
CA MET A 26 5.38 4.76 -15.77
C MET A 26 5.37 3.51 -16.66
N VAL A 27 6.52 3.12 -17.22
CA VAL A 27 6.66 1.88 -17.99
C VAL A 27 6.39 0.64 -17.14
N THR A 28 6.93 0.56 -15.92
CA THR A 28 6.65 -0.56 -15.01
C THR A 28 5.19 -0.60 -14.58
N MET A 29 4.60 0.55 -14.24
CA MET A 29 3.18 0.64 -13.88
C MET A 29 2.26 0.24 -15.03
N MET A 30 2.62 0.58 -16.27
CA MET A 30 1.89 0.14 -17.46
C MET A 30 2.02 -1.36 -17.69
N ALA A 31 3.22 -1.92 -17.45
CA ALA A 31 3.48 -3.34 -17.61
C ALA A 31 2.73 -4.22 -16.58
N TYR A 32 2.56 -3.73 -15.34
CA TYR A 32 1.94 -4.48 -14.25
C TYR A 32 0.56 -3.93 -13.85
N LYS A 33 -0.11 -3.14 -14.71
CA LYS A 33 -1.33 -2.43 -14.32
C LYS A 33 -2.41 -3.41 -13.86
N ASP A 34 -2.53 -4.53 -14.57
CA ASP A 34 -3.61 -5.49 -14.32
C ASP A 34 -3.36 -6.21 -12.99
N GLU A 35 -2.10 -6.55 -12.70
CA GLU A 35 -1.70 -7.16 -11.43
C GLU A 35 -1.79 -6.20 -10.26
N VAL A 36 -1.47 -4.91 -10.44
CA VAL A 36 -1.49 -3.90 -9.37
C VAL A 36 -2.93 -3.51 -9.01
N PHE A 37 -3.78 -3.30 -10.01
CA PHE A 37 -5.17 -2.86 -9.81
C PHE A 37 -6.19 -3.99 -9.78
N GLU A 38 -5.74 -5.25 -9.68
CA GLU A 38 -6.59 -6.43 -9.61
C GLU A 38 -7.64 -6.31 -8.49
N SER A 39 -8.90 -6.56 -8.86
CA SER A 39 -10.08 -6.33 -8.03
C SER A 39 -10.42 -7.46 -7.06
N THR A 40 -9.76 -8.61 -7.21
CA THR A 40 -9.96 -9.78 -6.32
C THR A 40 -9.39 -9.56 -4.92
N TYR A 41 -8.42 -8.65 -4.77
CA TYR A 41 -7.82 -8.30 -3.49
C TYR A 41 -8.78 -7.51 -2.59
N PRO A 42 -8.58 -7.55 -1.26
CA PRO A 42 -9.35 -6.72 -0.34
C PRO A 42 -9.23 -5.24 -0.70
N TYR A 43 -10.35 -4.51 -0.65
CA TYR A 43 -10.36 -3.07 -0.85
C TYR A 43 -11.37 -2.40 0.07
N LEU A 44 -11.21 -1.10 0.29
CA LEU A 44 -12.16 -0.25 0.98
C LEU A 44 -12.26 1.14 0.31
N GLY A 45 -13.34 1.86 0.57
CA GLY A 45 -13.58 3.21 0.06
C GLY A 45 -14.61 3.20 -1.06
N ASN A 46 -14.50 4.15 -1.98
CA ASN A 46 -15.48 4.34 -3.05
C ASN A 46 -15.18 3.40 -4.23
N GLU A 47 -15.98 2.34 -4.37
CA GLU A 47 -15.89 1.35 -5.45
C GLU A 47 -15.90 1.95 -6.87
N ASN A 48 -16.59 3.08 -7.04
CA ASN A 48 -16.75 3.77 -8.33
C ASN A 48 -15.75 4.92 -8.52
N SER A 49 -14.74 5.05 -7.65
CA SER A 49 -13.74 6.09 -7.80
C SER A 49 -12.81 5.81 -8.99
N ASN A 50 -12.54 6.87 -9.77
CA ASN A 50 -11.51 6.87 -10.80
C ASN A 50 -10.09 6.98 -10.21
N VAL A 51 -9.96 7.21 -8.90
CA VAL A 51 -8.68 7.28 -8.19
C VAL A 51 -8.53 6.03 -7.33
N ILE A 52 -7.59 5.16 -7.73
CA ILE A 52 -7.29 3.92 -7.03
C ILE A 52 -5.92 4.06 -6.36
N ALA A 53 -5.89 3.88 -5.05
CA ALA A 53 -4.67 3.75 -4.27
C ALA A 53 -4.42 2.27 -3.99
N VAL A 54 -3.15 1.83 -4.07
CA VAL A 54 -2.76 0.46 -3.74
C VAL A 54 -1.70 0.50 -2.66
N GLY A 55 -1.99 -0.07 -1.49
CA GLY A 55 -1.10 -0.11 -0.35
C GLY A 55 -0.37 -1.43 -0.24
N PHE A 56 0.96 -1.41 -0.37
CA PHE A 56 1.82 -2.55 -0.07
C PHE A 56 2.36 -2.42 1.35
N PHE A 57 2.09 -3.41 2.21
CA PHE A 57 2.45 -3.32 3.62
C PHE A 57 2.78 -4.67 4.24
N ASP A 58 3.43 -4.62 5.39
CA ASP A 58 3.76 -5.77 6.22
C ASP A 58 3.31 -5.50 7.67
N TYR A 59 2.62 -6.46 8.29
CA TYR A 59 2.08 -6.32 9.65
C TYR A 59 3.13 -6.16 10.75
N CYS A 60 4.37 -6.59 10.51
CA CYS A 60 5.49 -6.42 11.43
C CYS A 60 6.30 -5.14 11.16
N CYS A 61 6.04 -4.42 10.07
CA CYS A 61 6.81 -3.23 9.72
C CYS A 61 6.42 -2.04 10.61
N GLY A 62 7.40 -1.47 11.31
CA GLY A 62 7.19 -0.32 12.19
C GLY A 62 6.61 0.90 11.46
N TYR A 63 7.03 1.16 10.22
CA TYR A 63 6.46 2.25 9.41
C TYR A 63 5.03 1.96 8.97
N CYS A 64 4.71 0.72 8.58
CA CYS A 64 3.33 0.34 8.26
C CYS A 64 2.39 0.54 9.46
N LYS A 65 2.86 0.22 10.67
CA LYS A 65 2.13 0.48 11.92
C LYS A 65 1.97 1.98 12.21
N ALA A 66 2.95 2.80 11.83
CA ALA A 66 2.91 4.24 12.06
C ALA A 66 1.92 4.97 11.13
N ILE A 67 1.82 4.55 9.86
CA ILE A 67 0.98 5.23 8.84
C ILE A 67 -0.48 4.75 8.81
N LYS A 68 -0.87 3.78 9.64
CA LYS A 68 -2.21 3.19 9.60
C LYS A 68 -3.32 4.24 9.70
N ASP A 69 -3.16 5.25 10.56
CA ASP A 69 -4.16 6.30 10.76
C ASP A 69 -4.23 7.25 9.56
N ASP A 70 -3.10 7.49 8.87
CA ASP A 70 -3.07 8.23 7.62
C ASP A 70 -3.83 7.47 6.51
N VAL A 71 -3.65 6.14 6.43
CA VAL A 71 -4.40 5.28 5.50
C VAL A 71 -5.90 5.32 5.83
N LYS A 72 -6.26 5.27 7.10
CA LYS A 72 -7.65 5.37 7.56
C LYS A 72 -8.26 6.70 7.14
N GLN A 73 -7.54 7.79 7.34
CA GLN A 73 -7.97 9.13 6.95
C GLN A 73 -8.15 9.22 5.42
N LEU A 74 -7.18 8.72 4.65
CA LEU A 74 -7.25 8.71 3.18
C LEU A 74 -8.49 7.97 2.66
N ILE A 75 -8.86 6.86 3.28
CA ILE A 75 -10.07 6.11 2.91
C ILE A 75 -11.33 6.88 3.31
N ASN A 76 -11.34 7.46 4.52
CA ASN A 76 -12.48 8.22 5.05
C ASN A 76 -12.77 9.52 4.27
N ASP A 77 -11.78 10.07 3.57
CA ASP A 77 -11.98 11.20 2.65
C ASP A 77 -12.97 10.86 1.52
N GLY A 78 -13.26 9.57 1.27
CA GLY A 78 -14.30 9.10 0.35
C GLY A 78 -13.97 9.26 -1.14
N LYS A 79 -12.76 9.74 -1.45
CA LYS A 79 -12.31 10.04 -2.82
C LYS A 79 -11.63 8.87 -3.51
N VAL A 80 -11.19 7.86 -2.78
CA VAL A 80 -10.35 6.78 -3.32
C VAL A 80 -11.00 5.42 -3.15
N LYS A 81 -10.67 4.50 -4.07
CA LYS A 81 -10.71 3.07 -3.82
C LYS A 81 -9.32 2.65 -3.34
N TYR A 82 -9.21 2.13 -2.13
CA TYR A 82 -7.94 1.67 -1.57
C TYR A 82 -7.86 0.16 -1.62
N ILE A 83 -6.92 -0.39 -2.39
CA ILE A 83 -6.66 -1.84 -2.48
C ILE A 83 -5.52 -2.19 -1.53
N PHE A 84 -5.71 -3.23 -0.73
CA PHE A 84 -4.75 -3.72 0.23
C PHE A 84 -3.91 -4.85 -0.38
N ARG A 85 -2.58 -4.73 -0.30
CA ARG A 85 -1.61 -5.75 -0.71
C ARG A 85 -0.76 -6.16 0.48
N ASP A 86 -1.18 -7.26 1.10
CA ASP A 86 -0.42 -7.94 2.14
C ASP A 86 0.90 -8.48 1.53
N THR A 87 2.02 -7.81 1.82
CA THR A 87 3.36 -8.18 1.34
C THR A 87 4.26 -8.54 2.52
N PRO A 88 4.16 -9.78 3.04
CA PRO A 88 4.96 -10.21 4.17
C PRO A 88 6.41 -10.47 3.75
N VAL A 89 7.30 -9.53 4.07
CA VAL A 89 8.74 -9.57 3.74
C VAL A 89 9.63 -9.65 4.99
N LEU A 90 9.09 -9.44 6.19
CA LEU A 90 9.85 -9.38 7.45
C LEU A 90 9.89 -10.70 8.24
N GLY A 91 9.33 -11.78 7.69
CA GLY A 91 9.50 -13.13 8.22
C GLY A 91 8.20 -13.92 8.41
N ASN A 92 8.28 -14.98 9.21
CA ASN A 92 7.20 -15.94 9.36
C ASN A 92 5.96 -15.36 10.05
N ASP A 93 6.14 -14.44 11.00
CA ASP A 93 5.02 -13.83 11.71
C ASP A 93 4.24 -12.86 10.83
N SER A 94 4.93 -12.12 9.96
CA SER A 94 4.31 -11.34 8.89
C SER A 94 3.48 -12.23 7.97
N LEU A 95 4.03 -13.38 7.57
CA LEU A 95 3.35 -14.34 6.70
C LEU A 95 2.11 -14.95 7.35
N LYS A 96 2.18 -15.30 8.65
CA LYS A 96 1.01 -15.79 9.41
C LYS A 96 -0.07 -14.73 9.45
N ALA A 97 0.27 -13.49 9.82
CA ALA A 97 -0.68 -12.38 9.90
C ALA A 97 -1.34 -12.09 8.54
N ALA A 98 -0.55 -12.04 7.46
CA ALA A 98 -1.07 -11.87 6.10
C ALA A 98 -2.04 -12.99 5.68
N ARG A 99 -1.69 -14.25 5.96
CA ARG A 99 -2.58 -15.38 5.68
C ARG A 99 -3.88 -15.31 6.50
N SER A 100 -3.78 -14.94 7.77
CA SER A 100 -4.94 -14.76 8.64
C SER A 100 -5.83 -13.62 8.16
N ALA A 101 -5.26 -12.50 7.70
CA ALA A 101 -6.03 -11.39 7.13
C ALA A 101 -6.85 -11.84 5.92
N LEU A 102 -6.20 -12.52 4.97
CA LEU A 102 -6.90 -13.04 3.78
C LEU A 102 -7.93 -14.12 4.14
N ALA A 103 -7.66 -14.98 5.12
CA ALA A 103 -8.64 -15.94 5.61
C ALA A 103 -9.88 -15.25 6.18
N VAL A 104 -9.71 -14.17 6.96
CA VAL A 104 -10.82 -13.33 7.44
C VAL A 104 -11.59 -12.75 6.26
N TYR A 105 -10.91 -12.16 5.27
CA TYR A 105 -11.55 -11.60 4.08
C TYR A 105 -12.39 -12.62 3.29
N PHE A 106 -11.90 -13.85 3.13
CA PHE A 106 -12.64 -14.89 2.42
C PHE A 106 -13.86 -15.40 3.18
N ILE A 107 -13.86 -15.31 4.51
CA ILE A 107 -15.02 -15.67 5.36
C ILE A 107 -16.02 -14.52 5.38
N ASP A 108 -15.54 -13.31 5.67
CA ASP A 108 -16.34 -12.10 5.72
C ASP A 108 -15.48 -10.90 5.28
N LYS A 109 -15.80 -10.40 4.08
CA LYS A 109 -15.09 -9.27 3.48
C LYS A 109 -15.14 -8.01 4.36
N GLY A 110 -16.23 -7.83 5.12
CA GLY A 110 -16.41 -6.67 5.99
C GLY A 110 -15.43 -6.65 7.17
N ARG A 111 -14.97 -7.81 7.63
CA ARG A 111 -14.08 -7.94 8.80
C ARG A 111 -12.60 -7.81 8.49
N TYR A 112 -12.21 -7.81 7.22
CA TYR A 112 -10.80 -7.66 6.84
C TYR A 112 -10.20 -6.37 7.40
N PHE A 113 -10.93 -5.27 7.28
CA PHE A 113 -10.45 -3.96 7.71
C PHE A 113 -10.27 -3.90 9.23
N ASP A 114 -11.25 -4.41 10.00
CA ASP A 114 -11.16 -4.47 11.45
C ASP A 114 -9.93 -5.29 11.88
N PHE A 115 -9.70 -6.43 11.23
CA PHE A 115 -8.51 -7.25 11.45
C PHE A 115 -7.22 -6.50 11.11
N TYR A 116 -7.18 -5.84 9.95
CA TYR A 116 -6.01 -5.08 9.49
C TYR A 116 -5.56 -4.03 10.53
N TYR A 117 -6.49 -3.21 11.03
CA TYR A 117 -6.16 -2.20 12.05
C TYR A 117 -5.79 -2.83 13.38
N ALA A 118 -6.53 -3.84 13.83
CA ALA A 118 -6.25 -4.50 15.09
C ALA A 118 -4.83 -5.11 15.13
N VAL A 119 -4.39 -5.72 14.02
CA VAL A 119 -3.02 -6.29 13.93
C VAL A 119 -1.96 -5.19 13.84
N LEU A 120 -2.22 -4.10 13.12
CA LEU A 120 -1.27 -2.97 13.07
C LEU A 120 -1.16 -2.24 14.41
N ASP A 121 -2.24 -2.19 15.19
CA ASP A 121 -2.26 -1.66 16.56
C ASP A 121 -1.58 -2.58 17.58
N TYR A 122 -1.54 -3.88 17.31
CA TYR A 122 -0.96 -4.85 18.21
C TYR A 122 0.55 -4.60 18.41
N LYS A 123 0.96 -4.48 19.69
CA LYS A 123 2.35 -4.17 20.09
C LYS A 123 3.19 -5.40 20.45
N GLY A 124 2.58 -6.58 20.51
CA GLY A 124 3.26 -7.83 20.84
C GLY A 124 3.72 -8.62 19.61
N GLU A 125 4.27 -9.80 19.87
CA GLU A 125 4.61 -10.78 18.83
C GLU A 125 3.36 -11.38 18.19
N LEU A 126 3.33 -11.47 16.87
CA LEU A 126 2.22 -12.05 16.10
C LEU A 126 2.28 -13.59 16.09
N SER A 127 2.20 -14.18 17.30
CA SER A 127 2.03 -15.62 17.49
C SER A 127 0.64 -16.08 17.04
N ASN A 128 0.46 -17.38 16.81
CA ASN A 128 -0.83 -17.94 16.40
C ASN A 128 -1.94 -17.64 17.42
N GLU A 129 -1.60 -17.72 18.71
CA GLU A 129 -2.52 -17.49 19.83
C GLU A 129 -2.97 -16.03 19.87
N ASN A 130 -2.03 -15.10 19.69
CA ASN A 130 -2.33 -13.66 19.67
C ASN A 130 -3.16 -13.28 18.46
N ILE A 131 -2.83 -13.81 17.27
CA ILE A 131 -3.64 -13.59 16.06
C ILE A 131 -5.05 -14.15 16.24
N LEU A 132 -5.20 -15.36 16.79
CA LEU A 132 -6.52 -15.93 17.10
C LEU A 132 -7.29 -15.09 18.12
N GLY A 133 -6.61 -14.50 19.09
CA GLY A 133 -7.20 -13.54 20.02
C GLY A 133 -7.79 -12.33 19.30
N ILE A 134 -7.05 -11.77 18.33
CA ILE A 134 -7.51 -10.63 17.51
C ILE A 134 -8.73 -11.01 16.65
N VAL A 135 -8.75 -12.21 16.05
CA VAL A 135 -9.88 -12.67 15.22
C VAL A 135 -11.18 -12.84 16.02
N LYS A 136 -11.07 -13.17 17.31
CA LYS A 136 -12.21 -13.44 18.19
C LYS A 136 -12.77 -12.20 18.89
N ALA A 137 -11.98 -11.12 18.95
CA ALA A 137 -12.43 -9.84 19.46
C ALA A 137 -13.49 -9.22 18.53
#